data_AF-A0A2V6CRN1-F1
#
_entry.id   AF-A0A2V6CRN1-F1
#
_cell.length_a   1.000
_cell.length_b   1.000
_cell.length_c   1.000
_cell.angle_alpha   90.00
_cell.angle_beta   90.00
_cell.angle_gamma   90.00
#
_symmetry.space_group_name_H-M   'P 1'
#
loop_
_entity.id
_entity.type
_entity.pdbx_description
1 polymer ?
#
loop_
_entity_poly.entity_id
_entity_poly.type
_entity_poly.pdbx_seq_one_letter_code
_entity_poly.pdbx_strand_id
1 'polypeptide(L)'
;MLGSGQLIAADFEVSGIFKGNDQPAKLAFVSAHKGTPLRSQETIKLVFTEKDHPKDEKADLKALFGDYGSALVIGIQLDGKVVTCDVRHEAHKQKPISSPTSVKMSDFKNENGQLSGKLTTDGKAEAFGETWEVNLTFRTKVP
;
A
#
# COMPACT_ATOMS: atom_id res chain seq x y z
N MET A 1 11.48 -10.17 -39.93
CA MET A 1 11.83 -10.11 -38.49
C MET A 1 10.93 -9.06 -37.86
N LEU A 2 9.74 -9.45 -37.41
CA LEU A 2 8.80 -8.54 -36.76
C LEU A 2 9.32 -8.27 -35.34
N GLY A 3 9.60 -7.00 -35.04
CA GLY A 3 10.07 -6.57 -33.74
C GLY A 3 9.01 -6.84 -32.69
N SER A 4 9.32 -7.76 -31.77
CA SER A 4 8.59 -7.89 -30.51
C SER A 4 8.88 -6.64 -29.70
N GLY A 5 7.99 -5.64 -29.79
CA GLY A 5 7.86 -4.61 -28.78
C GLY A 5 7.51 -5.32 -27.48
N GLN A 6 8.53 -5.69 -26.72
CA GLN A 6 8.39 -6.16 -25.36
C GLN A 6 7.76 -5.01 -24.60
N LEU A 7 6.46 -5.14 -24.32
CA LEU A 7 5.73 -4.29 -23.39
C LEU A 7 6.61 -4.16 -22.16
N ILE A 8 7.15 -2.96 -21.93
CA ILE A 8 7.77 -2.62 -20.67
C ILE A 8 6.64 -2.77 -19.65
N ALA A 9 6.61 -3.91 -18.96
CA ALA A 9 5.72 -4.10 -17.84
C ALA A 9 5.96 -2.90 -16.92
N ALA A 10 4.90 -2.18 -16.55
CA ALA A 10 5.03 -1.01 -15.70
C ALA A 10 5.91 -1.40 -14.49
N ASP A 11 7.04 -0.70 -14.31
CA ASP A 11 8.00 -0.98 -13.23
C ASP A 11 7.33 -0.94 -11.84
N PHE A 12 6.16 -0.30 -11.77
CA PHE A 12 5.30 -0.19 -10.61
C PHE A 12 3.86 -0.34 -11.06
N GLU A 13 3.09 -1.15 -10.34
CA GLU A 13 1.67 -1.37 -10.58
C GLU A 13 0.91 -1.20 -9.27
N VAL A 14 -0.16 -0.43 -9.31
CA VAL A 14 -1.23 -0.48 -8.33
C VAL A 14 -2.55 -0.52 -9.10
N SER A 15 -3.41 -1.48 -8.78
CA SER A 15 -4.70 -1.65 -9.43
C SER A 15 -5.74 -2.10 -8.43
N GLY A 16 -7.01 -1.76 -8.67
CA GLY A 16 -8.13 -2.17 -7.83
C GLY A 16 -8.80 -1.02 -7.07
N ILE A 17 -9.26 -1.31 -5.86
CA ILE A 17 -10.13 -0.45 -5.06
C ILE A 17 -9.45 -0.12 -3.74
N PHE A 18 -9.44 1.18 -3.41
CA PHE A 18 -9.31 1.67 -2.05
C PHE A 18 -10.40 2.71 -1.83
N LYS A 19 -11.19 2.56 -0.76
CA LYS A 19 -12.25 3.50 -0.41
C LYS A 19 -12.13 3.90 1.05
N GLY A 20 -12.50 5.13 1.36
CA GLY A 20 -12.82 5.57 2.72
C GLY A 20 -14.21 6.19 2.77
N ASN A 21 -15.07 5.76 3.70
CA ASN A 21 -16.48 6.18 3.79
C ASN A 21 -17.22 6.10 2.46
N ASP A 22 -17.07 4.96 1.78
CA ASP A 22 -17.65 4.68 0.45
C ASP A 22 -17.15 5.57 -0.70
N GLN A 23 -16.29 6.55 -0.43
CA GLN A 23 -15.68 7.39 -1.45
C GLN A 23 -14.39 6.73 -1.96
N PRO A 24 -14.19 6.63 -3.28
CA PRO A 24 -12.99 6.03 -3.85
C PRO A 24 -11.78 6.97 -3.73
N ALA A 25 -10.63 6.37 -3.44
CA ALA A 25 -9.32 6.98 -3.63
C ALA A 25 -8.69 6.48 -4.94
N LYS A 26 -7.96 7.36 -5.62
CA LYS A 26 -7.30 7.06 -6.90
C LYS A 26 -5.82 6.76 -6.68
N LEU A 27 -5.53 5.69 -5.94
CA LEU A 27 -4.15 5.26 -5.73
C LEU A 27 -3.51 4.93 -7.08
N ALA A 28 -2.39 5.57 -7.38
CA ALA A 28 -1.70 5.47 -8.67
C ALA A 28 -0.21 5.14 -8.52
N PHE A 29 0.34 5.27 -7.32
CA PHE A 29 1.75 5.04 -7.03
C PHE A 29 1.91 4.06 -5.87
N VAL A 30 2.92 3.20 -5.97
CA VAL A 30 3.36 2.31 -4.90
C VAL A 30 4.88 2.34 -4.81
N SER A 31 5.41 2.31 -3.59
CA SER A 31 6.83 2.08 -3.33
C SER A 31 7.03 1.23 -2.08
N ALA A 32 8.20 0.59 -1.97
CA ALA A 32 8.61 -0.16 -0.80
C ALA A 32 9.78 0.55 -0.11
N HIS A 33 9.73 0.63 1.22
CA HIS A 33 10.76 1.23 2.07
C HIS A 33 11.14 0.26 3.19
N LYS A 34 12.35 0.40 3.73
CA LYS A 34 12.72 -0.34 4.94
C LYS A 34 11.81 0.08 6.09
N GLY A 35 11.18 -0.91 6.74
CA GLY A 35 10.31 -0.69 7.87
C GLY A 35 11.05 -0.72 9.20
N THR A 36 10.32 -0.42 10.28
CA THR A 36 10.85 -0.56 11.64
C THR A 36 10.81 -2.03 12.05
N PRO A 37 11.93 -2.63 12.51
CA PRO A 37 11.94 -4.02 12.95
C PRO A 37 10.91 -4.28 14.04
N LEU A 38 10.20 -5.42 13.94
CA LEU A 38 9.21 -5.84 14.92
C LEU A 38 9.63 -7.18 15.52
N ARG A 39 9.86 -7.20 16.85
CA ARG A 39 10.33 -8.41 17.57
C ARG A 39 11.57 -9.04 16.91
N SER A 40 12.54 -8.21 16.54
CA SER A 40 13.79 -8.59 15.86
C SER A 40 13.61 -9.17 14.45
N GLN A 41 12.42 -9.04 13.86
CA GLN A 41 12.17 -9.38 12.45
C GLN A 41 12.18 -8.10 11.61
N GLU A 42 12.86 -8.15 10.47
CA GLU A 42 12.83 -7.07 9.49
C GLU A 42 11.40 -6.90 8.93
N THR A 43 11.06 -5.65 8.63
CA THR A 43 9.78 -5.31 8.03
C THR A 43 10.00 -4.41 6.82
N ILE A 44 9.01 -4.39 5.93
CA ILE A 44 8.94 -3.53 4.75
C ILE A 44 7.69 -2.68 4.89
N LYS A 45 7.81 -1.38 4.58
CA LYS A 45 6.65 -0.48 4.42
C LYS A 45 6.31 -0.35 2.95
N LEU A 46 5.12 -0.78 2.58
CA LEU A 46 4.50 -0.49 1.29
C LEU A 46 3.71 0.80 1.42
N VAL A 47 4.03 1.80 0.61
CA VAL A 47 3.37 3.11 0.61
C VAL A 47 2.59 3.24 -0.70
N PHE A 48 1.28 3.43 -0.59
CA PHE A 48 0.38 3.63 -1.71
C PHE A 48 -0.24 5.02 -1.64
N THR A 49 -0.24 5.77 -2.74
CA THR A 49 -0.74 7.15 -2.77
C THR A 49 -1.39 7.52 -4.10
N GLU A 50 -2.12 8.64 -4.12
CA GLU A 50 -2.70 9.21 -5.34
C GLU A 50 -1.67 10.01 -6.16
N LYS A 51 -0.66 10.61 -5.51
CA LYS A 51 0.38 11.43 -6.14
C LYS A 51 1.77 10.79 -6.06
N ASP A 52 2.66 11.17 -6.97
CA ASP A 52 4.03 10.64 -7.04
C ASP A 52 4.81 10.85 -5.73
N HIS A 53 5.46 9.79 -5.27
CA HIS A 53 6.21 9.71 -4.01
C HIS A 53 7.42 8.74 -3.98
N PRO A 54 7.63 7.77 -4.90
CA PRO A 54 8.70 6.77 -4.75
C PRO A 54 10.13 7.29 -4.55
N LYS A 55 10.42 8.55 -4.90
CA LYS A 55 11.73 9.18 -4.70
C LYS A 55 11.86 9.94 -3.37
N ASP A 56 10.83 9.93 -2.52
CA ASP A 56 10.83 10.61 -1.23
C ASP A 56 11.14 9.62 -0.09
N GLU A 57 12.25 9.84 0.59
CA GLU A 57 12.69 8.99 1.72
C GLU A 57 11.74 9.04 2.93
N LYS A 58 10.86 10.05 3.00
CA LYS A 58 9.87 10.23 4.07
C LYS A 58 8.44 10.02 3.56
N ALA A 59 8.30 9.29 2.46
CA ALA A 59 7.01 9.09 1.80
C ALA A 59 5.95 8.53 2.74
N ASP A 60 6.28 7.59 3.62
CA ASP A 60 5.36 6.99 4.58
C ASP A 60 4.75 8.04 5.53
N LEU A 61 5.58 8.87 6.16
CA LEU A 61 5.13 9.91 7.08
C LEU A 61 4.30 10.97 6.34
N LYS A 62 4.84 11.49 5.23
CA LYS A 62 4.18 12.52 4.42
C LYS A 62 2.85 12.05 3.82
N ALA A 63 2.77 10.77 3.42
CA ALA A 63 1.53 10.15 2.97
C ALA A 63 0.46 10.15 4.06
N LEU A 64 0.82 9.81 5.30
CA LEU A 64 -0.11 9.82 6.44
C LEU A 64 -0.53 11.23 6.88
N PHE A 65 0.25 12.27 6.55
CA PHE A 65 -0.12 13.68 6.76
C PHE A 65 -0.80 14.34 5.56
N GLY A 66 -0.82 13.69 4.39
CA GLY A 66 -1.68 14.07 3.26
C GLY A 66 -0.99 14.75 2.10
N ASP A 67 0.34 14.83 2.10
CA ASP A 67 1.11 15.46 1.01
C ASP A 67 0.79 14.82 -0.35
N TYR A 68 0.45 13.53 -0.35
CA TYR A 68 0.14 12.74 -1.54
C TYR A 68 -1.35 12.38 -1.71
N GLY A 69 -2.25 13.08 -1.00
CA GLY A 69 -3.70 12.83 -1.03
C GLY A 69 -4.12 11.69 -0.11
N SER A 70 -5.03 10.84 -0.57
CA SER A 70 -5.35 9.60 0.13
C SER A 70 -4.19 8.61 0.03
N ALA A 71 -3.97 7.85 1.10
CA ALA A 71 -2.86 6.94 1.22
C ALA A 71 -3.21 5.69 2.03
N LEU A 72 -2.53 4.61 1.69
CA LEU A 72 -2.50 3.37 2.45
C LEU A 72 -1.04 3.03 2.71
N VAL A 73 -0.65 2.86 3.96
CA VAL A 73 0.70 2.44 4.35
C VAL A 73 0.59 1.10 5.05
N ILE A 74 1.17 0.05 4.44
CA ILE A 74 1.12 -1.31 4.97
C ILE A 74 2.53 -1.71 5.41
N GLY A 75 2.67 -2.10 6.67
CA GLY A 75 3.87 -2.79 7.16
C GLY A 75 3.70 -4.29 6.97
N ILE A 76 4.68 -4.93 6.32
CA ILE A 76 4.73 -6.39 6.16
C ILE A 76 6.04 -6.96 6.72
N GLN A 77 6.01 -8.23 7.12
CA GLN A 77 7.22 -9.04 7.30
C GLN A 77 7.72 -9.55 5.93
N LEU A 78 8.93 -10.11 5.90
CA LEU A 78 9.56 -10.62 4.67
C LEU A 78 8.81 -11.81 4.03
N ASP A 79 7.93 -12.46 4.77
CA ASP A 79 7.03 -13.52 4.28
C ASP A 79 5.69 -12.99 3.74
N GLY A 80 5.49 -11.66 3.75
CA GLY A 80 4.27 -11.00 3.29
C GLY A 80 3.20 -10.81 4.37
N LYS A 81 3.43 -11.28 5.61
CA LYS A 81 2.48 -11.10 6.70
C LYS A 81 2.31 -9.61 7.04
N VAL A 82 1.08 -9.12 6.97
CA VAL A 82 0.72 -7.76 7.39
C VAL A 82 0.86 -7.62 8.91
N VAL A 83 1.59 -6.59 9.34
CA VAL A 83 1.82 -6.23 10.74
C VAL A 83 1.35 -4.83 11.10
N THR A 84 1.27 -3.93 10.12
CA THR A 84 0.64 -2.61 10.27
C THR A 84 -0.20 -2.26 9.05
N CYS A 85 -1.23 -1.46 9.27
CA CYS A 85 -2.08 -0.89 8.23
C CYS A 85 -2.49 0.49 8.72
N ASP A 86 -1.95 1.52 8.09
CA ASP A 86 -2.24 2.91 8.39
C ASP A 86 -2.96 3.51 7.19
N VAL A 87 -4.12 4.08 7.47
CA VAL A 87 -5.10 4.51 6.49
C VAL A 87 -5.25 6.01 6.60
N ARG A 88 -5.09 6.70 5.48
CA ARG A 88 -5.44 8.11 5.36
C ARG A 88 -6.37 8.28 4.17
N HIS A 89 -7.60 8.71 4.41
CA HIS A 89 -8.54 9.02 3.35
C HIS A 89 -9.10 10.44 3.51
N GLU A 90 -9.30 11.16 2.40
CA GLU A 90 -9.82 12.53 2.49
C GLU A 90 -11.22 12.60 3.10
N ALA A 91 -12.05 11.59 2.83
CA ALA A 91 -13.40 11.49 3.39
C ALA A 91 -13.44 11.14 4.90
N HIS A 92 -12.31 10.75 5.51
CA HIS A 92 -12.24 10.54 6.96
C HIS A 92 -12.07 11.88 7.68
N LYS A 93 -12.80 12.05 8.79
CA LYS A 93 -12.60 13.16 9.73
C LYS A 93 -11.43 12.86 10.65
N GLN A 94 -11.37 11.63 11.16
CA GLN A 94 -10.22 11.15 11.92
C GLN A 94 -9.20 10.51 10.96
N LYS A 95 -8.02 11.11 10.83
CA LYS A 95 -6.94 10.60 9.97
C LYS A 95 -5.56 11.03 10.51
N PRO A 96 -4.53 10.18 10.41
CA PRO A 96 -4.58 8.79 9.94
C PRO A 96 -5.24 7.85 10.97
N ILE A 97 -5.70 6.68 10.51
CA ILE A 97 -6.23 5.59 11.34
C ILE A 97 -5.30 4.38 11.20
N SER A 98 -4.89 3.81 12.33
CA SER A 98 -4.08 2.58 12.37
C SER A 98 -4.93 1.37 12.73
N SER A 99 -4.93 0.33 11.89
CA SER A 99 -5.71 -0.90 12.11
C SER A 99 -5.02 -2.12 11.49
N PRO A 100 -3.98 -2.68 12.13
CA PRO A 100 -3.12 -3.73 11.57
C PRO A 100 -3.86 -5.01 11.17
N THR A 101 -4.96 -5.34 11.84
CA THR A 101 -5.72 -6.59 11.61
C THR A 101 -6.77 -6.48 10.51
N SER A 102 -6.96 -5.29 9.93
CA SER A 102 -8.02 -5.06 8.95
C SER A 102 -7.70 -5.57 7.54
N VAL A 103 -6.42 -5.72 7.20
CA VAL A 103 -5.97 -6.05 5.85
C VAL A 103 -5.17 -7.36 5.87
N LYS A 104 -5.46 -8.21 4.89
CA LYS A 104 -4.72 -9.46 4.62
C LYS A 104 -3.94 -9.33 3.32
N MET A 105 -2.83 -10.05 3.25
CA MET A 105 -2.06 -10.25 2.04
C MET A 105 -2.35 -11.64 1.47
N SER A 106 -2.58 -11.73 0.15
CA SER A 106 -2.54 -12.98 -0.62
C SER A 106 -1.59 -12.85 -1.80
N ASP A 107 -1.19 -13.98 -2.37
CA ASP A 107 -0.37 -14.05 -3.58
C ASP A 107 0.95 -13.28 -3.49
N PHE A 108 1.50 -13.18 -2.28
CA PHE A 108 2.73 -12.44 -2.03
C PHE A 108 3.91 -13.11 -2.71
N LYS A 109 4.72 -12.31 -3.40
CA LYS A 109 5.98 -12.72 -3.99
C LYS A 109 7.06 -11.70 -3.70
N ASN A 110 8.24 -12.20 -3.34
CA ASN A 110 9.46 -11.44 -3.20
C ASN A 110 10.55 -12.15 -4.01
N GLU A 111 10.66 -11.79 -5.28
CA GLU A 111 11.54 -12.45 -6.25
C GLU A 111 12.05 -11.46 -7.28
N ASN A 112 13.24 -11.70 -7.83
CA ASN A 112 13.82 -10.88 -8.90
C ASN A 112 13.91 -9.36 -8.58
N GLY A 113 14.13 -9.01 -7.30
CA GLY A 113 14.20 -7.62 -6.85
C GLY A 113 12.86 -6.88 -6.85
N GLN A 114 11.74 -7.61 -6.89
CA GLN A 114 10.40 -7.06 -6.90
C GLN A 114 9.52 -7.69 -5.81
N LEU A 115 8.63 -6.88 -5.27
CA LEU A 115 7.54 -7.27 -4.40
C LEU A 115 6.23 -7.18 -5.18
N SER A 116 5.38 -8.19 -5.05
CA SER A 116 4.01 -8.13 -5.53
C SER A 116 3.07 -8.88 -4.60
N GLY A 117 1.79 -8.57 -4.68
CA GLY A 117 0.76 -9.27 -3.93
C GLY A 117 -0.59 -8.62 -4.07
N LYS A 118 -1.55 -9.15 -3.33
CA LYS A 118 -2.90 -8.62 -3.25
C LYS A 118 -3.26 -8.33 -1.79
N LEU A 119 -3.71 -7.11 -1.55
CA LEU A 119 -4.18 -6.64 -0.25
C LEU A 119 -5.71 -6.60 -0.25
N THR A 120 -6.33 -7.22 0.74
CA THR A 120 -7.79 -7.23 0.89
C THR A 120 -8.24 -7.01 2.33
N THR A 121 -9.29 -6.22 2.52
CA THR A 121 -10.11 -6.26 3.73
C THR A 121 -11.21 -7.33 3.59
N ASP A 122 -11.68 -7.92 4.70
CA ASP A 122 -12.85 -8.81 4.71
C ASP A 122 -14.15 -7.98 4.66
N GLY A 123 -14.37 -7.25 3.56
CA GLY A 123 -15.43 -6.25 3.44
C GLY A 123 -14.99 -4.87 3.98
N LYS A 124 -15.91 -4.09 4.54
CA LYS A 124 -15.56 -2.78 5.14
C LYS A 124 -14.95 -2.98 6.52
N ALA A 125 -13.74 -2.48 6.70
CA ALA A 125 -13.16 -2.28 8.02
C ALA A 125 -13.67 -0.97 8.61
N GLU A 126 -13.72 -0.89 9.94
CA GLU A 126 -14.23 0.26 10.67
C GLU A 126 -13.38 0.55 11.91
N ALA A 127 -13.12 1.82 12.18
CA ALA A 127 -12.62 2.31 13.45
C ALA A 127 -13.04 3.77 13.64
N PHE A 128 -13.38 4.16 14.87
CA PHE A 128 -13.76 5.54 15.20
C PHE A 128 -14.93 6.10 14.36
N GLY A 129 -15.83 5.23 13.88
CA GLY A 129 -16.95 5.62 13.00
C GLY A 129 -16.55 5.93 11.55
N GLU A 130 -15.29 5.69 11.19
CA GLU A 130 -14.74 5.83 9.85
C GLU A 130 -14.57 4.44 9.24
N THR A 131 -14.89 4.27 7.95
CA THR A 131 -14.81 2.98 7.26
C THR A 131 -13.80 3.01 6.12
N TRP A 132 -13.18 1.87 5.82
CA TRP A 132 -12.36 1.70 4.62
C TRP A 132 -12.47 0.30 4.04
N GLU A 133 -12.22 0.19 2.73
CA GLU A 133 -12.22 -1.07 1.99
C GLU A 133 -10.96 -1.09 1.11
N VAL A 134 -10.22 -2.20 1.16
CA VAL A 134 -9.03 -2.43 0.33
C VAL A 134 -9.27 -3.68 -0.51
N ASN A 135 -9.02 -3.58 -1.80
CA ASN A 135 -8.89 -4.70 -2.72
C ASN A 135 -7.92 -4.26 -3.82
N LEU A 136 -6.62 -4.37 -3.52
CA LEU A 136 -5.55 -3.85 -4.37
C LEU A 136 -4.63 -4.98 -4.79
N THR A 137 -4.26 -5.02 -6.05
CA THR A 137 -3.07 -5.76 -6.52
C THR A 137 -1.94 -4.76 -6.68
N PHE A 138 -0.71 -5.17 -6.34
CA PHE A 138 0.45 -4.31 -6.49
C PHE A 138 1.68 -5.03 -7.01
N ARG A 139 2.59 -4.23 -7.56
CA ARG A 139 3.97 -4.58 -7.87
C ARG A 139 4.87 -3.37 -7.65
N THR A 140 6.01 -3.57 -6.99
CA THR A 140 7.03 -2.54 -6.76
C THR A 140 8.41 -3.18 -6.67
N LYS A 141 9.47 -2.38 -6.80
CA LYS A 141 10.84 -2.80 -6.44
C LYS A 141 10.94 -3.04 -4.93
N VAL A 142 11.85 -3.94 -4.51
CA VAL A 142 12.26 -4.07 -3.10
C VAL A 142 12.94 -2.77 -2.61
N PRO A 143 12.97 -2.50 -1.29
CA PRO A 143 13.66 -1.34 -0.71
C PRO A 143 15.18 -1.31 -0.95
#